data_AF-A0A165NXA5-F1
#
_entry.id   AF-A0A165NXA5-F1
#
_cell.length_a   1.000
_cell.length_b   1.000
_cell.length_c   1.000
_cell.angle_alpha   90.00
_cell.angle_beta   90.00
_cell.angle_gamma   90.00
#
_symmetry.space_group_name_H-M   'P 1'
#
loop_
_entity.id
_entity.type
_entity.pdbx_description
1 polymer ?
#
loop_
_entity_poly.entity_id
_entity_poly.type
_entity_poly.pdbx_seq_one_letter_code
_entity_poly.pdbx_strand_id
1 'polypeptide(L)'
;MTQSNGTEKKKPIWRRYFLWGMPVAGLLGAFVVGIIFWGGFNTVMEATNTKEFCVSCHEMNDFVYQEYQGTIHDVNRSGVGAVCSDCHVPKDWTHKIIRKIKASKEVWGKLVGTINTPEKFDKKRLHLAKNEWARMKSSDSRECRNCHDFESMMPEFQKPRARQQHLNAMKTGQTCIDCHKGIAHKNVRDRASDEYLEMIEAPDQNYVREIPKEYLESLARIEAKEAAEAEAASTAKKAQQEATQAQIAAAVDAAVAEERAKAAGEAPAADAGDTVGANIDWSGVDSVDMTLFYPGQASFEFVQNGKQHGGARPLTKGGDQCTTCHAKELNNIGNKIVKGTDNTEPTPIPGKRGVINATMQAAHDDENVYFRLQWPDTPHAPAPFVDGGKMDPENQIKVAMMITGTGIKMGEQVGCWATCHADNTYMPFDPGPEAIAASGDVAEMLQAKKSIQKYLSETRTKVEIKGRRGKAQGGWNKLKSAEELDQLLADGTFMDLMRVYADGSATNGYLLERRVQNDGDITASAKLSAGMWTVVFSRPLASDKPGDVPLEASKTYTVGFAIHDDFSAARFHHVTLNTSLALDDETAQINVVGR
;
A
#
# COMPACT_ATOMS: atom_id res chain seq x y z
N MET A 1 42.94 98.40 48.36
CA MET A 1 42.83 96.98 48.01
C MET A 1 41.67 96.40 48.80
N THR A 2 40.58 96.02 48.13
CA THR A 2 39.54 95.16 48.69
C THR A 2 38.82 94.49 47.52
N GLN A 3 39.17 93.24 47.26
CA GLN A 3 38.47 92.37 46.33
C GLN A 3 37.14 91.95 46.98
N SER A 4 36.00 92.21 46.34
CA SER A 4 34.74 91.56 46.71
C SER A 4 34.54 90.34 45.81
N ASN A 5 34.57 89.16 46.42
CA ASN A 5 34.22 87.89 45.80
C ASN A 5 32.77 87.93 45.27
N GLY A 6 32.62 87.95 43.94
CA GLY A 6 31.35 87.70 43.28
C GLY A 6 31.01 86.21 43.34
N THR A 7 29.92 85.88 44.01
CA THR A 7 29.37 84.54 44.19
C THR A 7 29.02 83.89 42.84
N GLU A 8 29.68 82.76 42.54
CA GLU A 8 29.32 81.91 41.40
C GLU A 8 27.87 81.41 41.57
N LYS A 9 26.97 81.74 40.63
CA LYS A 9 25.58 81.27 40.63
C LYS A 9 25.57 79.75 40.45
N LYS A 10 25.34 79.01 41.54
CA LYS A 10 25.12 77.55 41.50
C LYS A 10 24.07 77.20 40.45
N LYS A 11 24.41 76.36 39.47
CA LYS A 11 23.48 75.84 38.47
C LYS A 11 22.27 75.20 39.20
N PRO A 12 21.03 75.49 38.78
CA PRO A 12 19.84 75.04 39.50
C PRO A 12 19.83 73.52 39.62
N ILE A 13 19.58 73.02 40.84
CA ILE A 13 19.59 71.60 41.21
C ILE A 13 18.69 70.77 40.27
N TRP A 14 17.63 71.38 39.73
CA TRP A 14 16.71 70.82 38.73
C TRP A 14 17.40 70.27 37.47
N ARG A 15 18.54 70.85 37.05
CA ARG A 15 19.31 70.36 35.89
C ARG A 15 19.93 68.98 36.11
N ARG A 16 19.97 68.46 37.35
CA ARG A 16 20.41 67.10 37.69
C ARG A 16 19.32 66.04 37.51
N TYR A 17 18.06 66.46 37.41
CA TYR A 17 16.91 65.56 37.23
C TYR A 17 16.42 65.49 35.79
N PHE A 18 17.17 66.07 34.84
CA PHE A 18 16.89 66.02 33.41
C PHE A 18 18.08 65.36 32.69
N LEU A 19 17.85 64.19 32.09
CA LEU A 19 18.79 63.51 31.19
C LEU A 19 18.31 63.77 29.76
N TRP A 20 19.16 64.36 28.91
CA TRP A 20 18.83 64.70 27.52
C TRP A 20 17.52 65.50 27.33
N GLY A 21 17.22 66.41 28.27
CA GLY A 21 16.02 67.26 28.17
C GLY A 21 14.71 66.61 28.63
N MET A 22 14.74 65.33 29.05
CA MET A 22 13.59 64.65 29.67
C MET A 22 13.80 64.46 31.19
N PRO A 23 12.75 64.63 32.01
CA PRO A 23 12.85 64.40 33.44
C PRO A 23 13.13 62.91 33.72
N VAL A 24 14.17 62.61 34.49
CA VAL A 24 14.64 61.25 34.83
C VAL A 24 13.51 60.42 35.46
N ALA A 25 12.65 61.04 36.27
CA ALA A 25 11.47 60.39 36.85
C ALA A 25 10.44 59.98 35.78
N GLY A 26 10.28 60.76 34.71
CA GLY A 26 9.40 60.41 33.58
C GLY A 26 9.95 59.24 32.76
N LEU A 27 11.27 59.20 32.54
CA LEU A 27 11.94 58.09 31.87
C LEU A 27 11.84 56.79 32.70
N LEU A 28 12.09 56.86 34.01
CA LEU A 28 11.93 55.72 34.92
C LEU A 28 10.47 55.26 34.99
N GLY A 29 9.52 56.19 35.06
CA GLY A 29 8.09 55.87 35.04
C GLY A 29 7.67 55.16 33.76
N ALA A 30 8.06 55.67 32.59
CA ALA A 30 7.79 55.03 31.30
C ALA A 30 8.46 53.65 31.17
N PHE A 31 9.68 53.49 31.69
CA PHE A 31 10.37 52.21 31.70
C PHE A 31 9.66 51.16 32.58
N VAL A 32 9.24 51.54 33.79
CA VAL A 32 8.48 50.65 34.68
C VAL A 32 7.13 50.27 34.06
N VAL A 33 6.41 51.23 33.49
CA VAL A 33 5.16 50.96 32.75
C VAL A 33 5.43 50.02 31.56
N GLY A 34 6.52 50.21 30.83
CA GLY A 34 6.94 49.33 29.74
C GLY A 34 7.19 47.90 30.19
N ILE A 35 7.88 47.70 31.32
CA ILE A 35 8.10 46.36 31.90
C ILE A 35 6.77 45.71 32.30
N ILE A 36 5.90 46.45 32.99
CA ILE A 36 4.59 45.93 33.42
C ILE A 36 3.76 45.54 32.20
N PHE A 37 3.73 46.38 31.16
CA PHE A 37 3.00 46.09 29.94
C PHE A 37 3.57 44.87 29.22
N TRP A 38 4.89 44.80 29.04
CA TRP A 38 5.54 43.68 28.36
C TRP A 38 5.37 42.36 29.13
N GLY A 39 5.55 42.39 30.45
CA GLY A 39 5.34 41.23 31.33
C GLY A 39 3.88 40.78 31.38
N GLY A 40 2.95 41.74 31.49
CA GLY A 40 1.51 41.46 31.45
C GLY A 40 1.08 40.87 30.11
N PHE A 41 1.53 41.46 29.00
CA PHE A 41 1.24 40.97 27.66
C PHE A 41 1.71 39.54 27.44
N ASN A 42 2.96 39.22 27.79
CA ASN A 42 3.49 37.86 27.62
C ASN A 42 2.80 36.85 28.54
N THR A 43 2.48 37.24 29.78
CA THR A 43 1.71 36.39 30.70
C THR A 43 0.34 36.03 30.12
N VAL A 44 -0.40 37.00 29.58
CA VAL A 44 -1.70 36.73 28.93
C VAL A 44 -1.53 35.89 27.67
N MET A 45 -0.51 36.16 26.87
CA MET A 45 -0.21 35.38 25.67
C MET A 45 0.06 33.91 25.99
N GLU A 46 0.75 33.62 27.10
CA GLU A 46 1.03 32.25 27.53
C GLU A 46 -0.19 31.59 28.20
N ALA A 47 -0.92 32.32 29.04
CA ALA A 47 -2.17 31.83 29.62
C ALA A 47 -3.19 31.42 28.53
N THR A 48 -3.23 32.15 27.42
CA THR A 48 -4.11 31.82 26.28
C THR A 48 -3.57 30.71 25.37
N ASN A 49 -2.45 30.07 25.72
CA ASN A 49 -1.92 28.87 25.05
C ASN A 49 -2.12 27.61 25.91
N THR A 50 -2.63 27.72 27.14
CA THR A 50 -2.82 26.55 27.99
C THR A 50 -4.01 25.70 27.54
N LYS A 51 -4.01 24.43 27.93
CA LYS A 51 -5.12 23.51 27.64
C LYS A 51 -6.40 24.00 28.29
N GLU A 52 -6.33 24.45 29.53
CA GLU A 52 -7.45 24.97 30.33
C GLU A 52 -8.14 26.14 29.63
N PHE A 53 -7.35 27.05 29.04
CA PHE A 53 -7.92 28.14 28.25
C PHE A 53 -8.57 27.63 26.96
N CYS A 54 -7.91 26.74 26.22
CA CYS A 54 -8.44 26.21 24.96
C CYS A 54 -9.78 25.50 25.14
N VAL A 55 -9.95 24.73 26.22
CA VAL A 55 -11.20 24.01 26.53
C VAL A 55 -12.20 24.83 27.36
N SER A 56 -11.91 26.10 27.65
CA SER A 56 -12.84 26.95 28.41
C SER A 56 -14.13 27.28 27.63
N CYS A 57 -14.11 27.12 26.30
CA CYS A 57 -15.30 27.21 25.45
C CYS A 57 -15.99 25.85 25.36
N HIS A 58 -17.32 25.80 25.55
CA HIS A 58 -18.07 24.54 25.49
C HIS A 58 -17.89 23.79 24.16
N GLU A 59 -17.69 24.47 23.02
CA GLU A 59 -17.52 23.80 21.73
C GLU A 59 -16.18 23.06 21.66
N MET A 60 -15.15 23.62 22.29
CA MET A 60 -13.84 22.98 22.34
C MET A 60 -13.82 21.86 23.37
N ASN A 61 -14.47 22.04 24.53
CA ASN A 61 -14.57 21.01 25.56
C ASN A 61 -15.42 19.80 25.14
N ASP A 62 -16.60 20.06 24.59
CA ASP A 62 -17.62 19.02 24.39
C ASP A 62 -17.42 18.27 23.08
N PHE A 63 -16.71 18.87 22.10
CA PHE A 63 -16.52 18.27 20.77
C PHE A 63 -15.07 17.89 20.51
N VAL A 64 -14.15 18.86 20.53
CA VAL A 64 -12.76 18.67 20.05
C VAL A 64 -11.90 17.99 21.11
N TYR A 65 -12.05 18.36 22.37
CA TYR A 65 -11.30 17.80 23.48
C TYR A 65 -11.64 16.33 23.72
N GLN A 66 -12.92 15.96 23.63
CA GLN A 66 -13.36 14.56 23.72
C GLN A 66 -12.69 13.67 22.67
N GLU A 67 -12.45 14.19 21.46
CA GLU A 67 -11.77 13.45 20.38
C GLU A 67 -10.26 13.35 20.58
N TYR A 68 -9.67 14.35 21.26
CA TYR A 68 -8.25 14.38 21.60
C TYR A 68 -7.89 13.41 22.74
N GLN A 69 -8.81 13.23 23.69
CA GLN A 69 -8.59 12.38 24.86
C GLN A 69 -8.29 10.92 24.46
N GLY A 70 -7.28 10.34 25.08
CA GLY A 70 -6.85 8.96 24.80
C GLY A 70 -6.08 8.78 23.49
N THR A 71 -5.84 9.85 22.73
CA THR A 71 -4.93 9.80 21.58
C THR A 71 -3.47 9.76 22.04
N ILE A 72 -2.55 9.35 21.15
CA ILE A 72 -1.11 9.35 21.44
C ILE A 72 -0.54 10.76 21.70
N HIS A 73 -1.29 11.81 21.31
CA HIS A 73 -0.93 13.20 21.58
C HIS A 73 -1.47 13.70 22.93
N ASP A 74 -2.45 13.01 23.53
CA ASP A 74 -2.90 13.27 24.90
C ASP A 74 -2.01 12.55 25.91
N VAL A 75 -1.87 11.24 25.75
CA VAL A 75 -1.01 10.43 26.62
C VAL A 75 -0.18 9.48 25.77
N ASN A 76 1.14 9.50 25.98
CA ASN A 76 2.08 8.58 25.35
C ASN A 76 2.90 7.81 26.38
N ARG A 77 3.70 6.85 25.89
CA ARG A 77 4.56 5.99 26.70
C ARG A 77 5.57 6.74 27.60
N SER A 78 5.92 7.98 27.25
CA SER A 78 6.82 8.84 28.01
C SER A 78 6.11 9.77 29.00
N GLY A 79 4.77 9.80 28.99
CA GLY A 79 3.97 10.71 29.81
C GLY A 79 3.96 12.18 29.34
N VAL A 80 4.52 12.49 28.16
CA VAL A 80 4.61 13.85 27.61
C VAL A 80 3.57 14.04 26.51
N GLY A 81 2.42 14.63 26.83
CA GLY A 81 1.39 14.98 25.85
C GLY A 81 1.67 16.30 25.13
N ALA A 82 1.20 16.42 23.89
CA ALA A 82 1.15 17.69 23.16
C ALA A 82 -0.20 18.36 23.42
N VAL A 83 -0.22 19.60 23.89
CA VAL A 83 -1.48 20.32 24.15
C VAL A 83 -2.00 21.01 22.89
N CYS A 84 -3.22 21.55 22.93
CA CYS A 84 -3.87 22.17 21.77
C CYS A 84 -2.99 23.22 21.06
N SER A 85 -2.25 24.01 21.83
CA SER A 85 -1.39 25.07 21.31
C SER A 85 -0.15 24.56 20.61
N ASP A 86 0.40 23.39 20.97
CA ASP A 86 1.58 22.83 20.30
C ASP A 86 1.30 22.57 18.79
N CYS A 87 0.06 22.26 18.44
CA CYS A 87 -0.39 22.01 17.07
C CYS A 87 -1.06 23.22 16.41
N HIS A 88 -1.86 23.99 17.15
CA HIS A 88 -2.69 25.07 16.60
C HIS A 88 -2.09 26.48 16.71
N VAL A 89 -1.04 26.65 17.51
CA VAL A 89 -0.38 27.94 17.75
C VAL A 89 1.12 27.81 17.46
N PRO A 90 1.66 28.53 16.47
CA PRO A 90 3.10 28.50 16.20
C PRO A 90 3.92 28.88 17.44
N LYS A 91 5.07 28.23 17.65
CA LYS A 91 5.99 28.57 18.75
C LYS A 91 6.76 29.85 18.48
N ASP A 92 7.15 30.08 17.22
CA ASP A 92 7.88 31.28 16.83
C ASP A 92 7.01 32.55 16.95
N TRP A 93 7.63 33.65 17.35
CA TRP A 93 6.91 34.88 17.69
C TRP A 93 6.06 35.43 16.55
N THR A 94 6.65 35.56 15.36
CA THR A 94 6.00 36.19 14.21
C THR A 94 4.73 35.44 13.82
N HIS A 95 4.83 34.12 13.64
CA HIS A 95 3.66 33.33 13.24
C HIS A 95 2.66 33.15 14.38
N LYS A 96 3.12 33.12 15.65
CA LYS A 96 2.24 33.14 16.83
C LYS A 96 1.33 34.37 16.82
N ILE A 97 1.90 35.56 16.63
CA ILE A 97 1.13 36.81 16.59
C ILE A 97 0.15 36.82 15.41
N ILE A 98 0.58 36.41 14.20
CA ILE A 98 -0.31 36.28 13.04
C ILE A 98 -1.48 35.34 13.35
N ARG A 99 -1.22 34.19 13.99
CA ARG A 99 -2.25 33.22 14.34
C ARG A 99 -3.22 33.77 15.39
N LYS A 100 -2.73 34.47 16.41
CA LYS A 100 -3.54 35.09 17.45
C LYS A 100 -4.43 36.20 16.89
N ILE A 101 -3.92 37.01 15.95
CA ILE A 101 -4.73 38.00 15.22
C ILE A 101 -5.83 37.29 14.42
N LYS A 102 -5.51 36.21 13.69
CA LYS A 102 -6.52 35.41 12.96
C LYS A 102 -7.54 34.76 13.89
N ALA A 103 -7.12 34.33 15.08
CA ALA A 103 -7.98 33.71 16.09
C ALA A 103 -9.09 34.66 16.61
N SER A 104 -8.93 35.99 16.48
CA SER A 104 -10.00 36.94 16.82
C SER A 104 -11.32 36.66 16.08
N LYS A 105 -11.26 36.05 14.89
CA LYS A 105 -12.45 35.59 14.13
C LYS A 105 -13.20 34.45 14.82
N GLU A 106 -12.52 33.64 15.63
CA GLU A 106 -13.13 32.54 16.38
C GLU A 106 -13.97 33.08 17.53
N VAL A 107 -13.54 34.17 18.17
CA VAL A 107 -14.33 34.90 19.18
C VAL A 107 -15.62 35.45 18.55
N TRP A 108 -15.53 36.05 17.38
CA TRP A 108 -16.74 36.46 16.63
C TRP A 108 -17.64 35.26 16.31
N GLY A 109 -17.06 34.17 15.83
CA GLY A 109 -17.77 32.93 15.51
C GLY A 109 -18.49 32.30 16.71
N LYS A 110 -17.93 32.45 17.92
CA LYS A 110 -18.53 32.09 19.20
C LYS A 110 -19.72 33.00 19.52
N LEU A 111 -19.55 34.32 19.42
CA LEU A 111 -20.60 35.30 19.71
C LEU A 111 -21.86 35.10 18.84
N VAL A 112 -21.67 34.78 17.55
CA VAL A 112 -22.79 34.52 16.63
C VAL A 112 -23.23 33.04 16.58
N GLY A 113 -22.63 32.16 17.39
CA GLY A 113 -23.04 30.76 17.52
C GLY A 113 -22.91 29.93 16.24
N THR A 114 -21.81 30.07 15.50
CA THR A 114 -21.62 29.37 14.23
C THR A 114 -21.40 27.85 14.35
N ILE A 115 -20.94 27.38 15.51
CA ILE A 115 -20.61 25.97 15.81
C ILE A 115 -21.08 25.52 17.20
N ASN A 116 -22.02 26.23 17.82
CA ASN A 116 -22.42 26.05 19.23
C ASN A 116 -23.29 24.81 19.52
N THR A 117 -23.53 23.95 18.52
CA THR A 117 -24.21 22.65 18.69
C THR A 117 -23.43 21.57 17.93
N PRO A 118 -23.56 20.29 18.31
CA PRO A 118 -22.90 19.19 17.61
C PRO A 118 -23.21 19.17 16.10
N GLU A 119 -24.45 19.44 15.72
CA GLU A 119 -24.89 19.43 14.32
C GLU A 119 -24.27 20.58 13.53
N LYS A 120 -24.19 21.78 14.12
CA LYS A 120 -23.55 22.93 13.49
C LYS A 120 -22.04 22.71 13.36
N PHE A 121 -21.40 22.15 14.40
CA PHE A 121 -19.99 21.82 14.36
C PHE A 121 -19.70 20.78 13.28
N ASP A 122 -20.45 19.67 13.21
CA ASP A 122 -20.25 18.63 12.21
C ASP A 122 -20.46 19.14 10.78
N LYS A 123 -21.49 19.98 10.56
CA LYS A 123 -21.73 20.66 9.27
C LYS A 123 -20.56 21.53 8.84
N LYS A 124 -19.88 22.21 9.77
CA LYS A 124 -18.70 23.05 9.49
C LYS A 124 -17.37 22.31 9.58
N ARG A 125 -17.35 21.07 10.06
CA ARG A 125 -16.12 20.32 10.40
C ARG A 125 -15.15 20.23 9.23
N LEU A 126 -15.63 19.88 8.04
CA LEU A 126 -14.77 19.82 6.85
C LEU A 126 -14.17 21.20 6.51
N HIS A 127 -14.97 22.27 6.60
CA HIS A 127 -14.47 23.63 6.35
C HIS A 127 -13.37 24.02 7.35
N LEU A 128 -13.58 23.76 8.64
CA LEU A 128 -12.59 24.02 9.69
C LEU A 128 -11.31 23.20 9.48
N ALA A 129 -11.46 21.91 9.17
CA ALA A 129 -10.34 21.02 8.88
C ALA A 129 -9.53 21.49 7.67
N LYS A 130 -10.19 21.93 6.59
CA LYS A 130 -9.51 22.48 5.39
C LYS A 130 -8.67 23.72 5.71
N ASN A 131 -9.15 24.60 6.60
CA ASN A 131 -8.40 25.78 7.03
C ASN A 131 -7.09 25.38 7.74
N GLU A 132 -7.15 24.40 8.64
CA GLU A 132 -5.97 23.91 9.36
C GLU A 132 -5.04 23.10 8.46
N TRP A 133 -5.57 22.27 7.56
CA TRP A 133 -4.75 21.54 6.57
C TRP A 133 -4.01 22.50 5.65
N ALA A 134 -4.68 23.54 5.16
CA ALA A 134 -4.05 24.58 4.34
C ALA A 134 -2.96 25.33 5.10
N ARG A 135 -3.22 25.70 6.37
CA ARG A 135 -2.23 26.35 7.23
C ARG A 135 -1.00 25.46 7.38
N MET A 136 -1.18 24.22 7.83
CA MET A 136 -0.08 23.29 8.06
C MET A 136 0.67 22.96 6.78
N LYS A 137 -0.01 22.82 5.63
CA LYS A 137 0.65 22.61 4.34
C LYS A 137 1.50 23.81 3.94
N SER A 138 1.00 25.03 4.11
CA SER A 138 1.70 26.27 3.74
C SER A 138 2.92 26.58 4.60
N SER A 139 3.10 25.89 5.73
CA SER A 139 4.22 26.08 6.65
C SER A 139 5.08 24.83 6.79
N ASP A 140 5.05 23.92 5.81
CA ASP A 140 5.75 22.63 5.86
C ASP A 140 5.52 21.88 7.18
N SER A 141 4.28 21.85 7.65
CA SER A 141 3.88 21.25 8.93
C SER A 141 4.79 21.62 10.11
N ARG A 142 5.27 22.87 10.17
CA ARG A 142 6.17 23.40 11.22
C ARG A 142 5.80 22.94 12.62
N GLU A 143 4.52 23.01 12.97
CA GLU A 143 4.05 22.67 14.31
C GLU A 143 4.25 21.17 14.62
N CYS A 144 4.08 20.29 13.63
CA CYS A 144 4.41 18.87 13.76
C CYS A 144 5.91 18.67 13.95
N ARG A 145 6.73 19.38 13.17
CA ARG A 145 8.20 19.26 13.17
C ARG A 145 8.89 19.74 14.44
N ASN A 146 8.20 20.53 15.28
CA ASN A 146 8.71 20.86 16.62
C ASN A 146 8.96 19.62 17.48
N CYS A 147 8.26 18.50 17.19
CA CYS A 147 8.41 17.23 17.90
C CYS A 147 8.75 16.06 16.96
N HIS A 148 8.38 16.15 15.68
CA HIS A 148 8.56 15.14 14.65
C HIS A 148 9.37 15.69 13.48
N ASP A 149 10.65 15.98 13.71
CA ASP A 149 11.52 16.50 12.65
C ASP A 149 12.14 15.36 11.84
N PHE A 150 12.26 15.56 10.52
CA PHE A 150 12.90 14.61 9.61
C PHE A 150 14.39 14.43 9.92
N GLU A 151 15.07 15.44 10.45
CA GLU A 151 16.49 15.41 10.82
C GLU A 151 16.79 14.45 11.98
N SER A 152 15.85 14.29 12.91
CA SER A 152 16.02 13.47 14.11
C SER A 152 15.21 12.18 14.08
N MET A 153 14.45 11.94 13.00
CA MET A 153 13.63 10.75 12.87
C MET A 153 14.49 9.55 12.47
N MET A 154 14.42 8.46 13.23
CA MET A 154 15.22 7.26 12.97
C MET A 154 14.36 6.16 12.32
N PRO A 155 14.69 5.67 11.10
CA PRO A 155 13.94 4.61 10.41
C PRO A 155 13.98 3.25 11.13
N GLU A 156 14.97 3.00 11.99
CA GLU A 156 15.05 1.76 12.78
C GLU A 156 13.88 1.55 13.75
N PHE A 157 13.19 2.63 14.15
CA PHE A 157 12.01 2.57 15.02
C PHE A 157 10.69 2.72 14.27
N GLN A 158 10.74 2.65 12.94
CA GLN A 158 9.57 2.80 12.08
C GLN A 158 9.23 1.47 11.41
N LYS A 159 7.94 1.28 11.14
CA LYS A 159 7.52 0.17 10.29
C LYS A 159 8.13 0.33 8.88
N PRO A 160 8.46 -0.77 8.17
CA PRO A 160 9.08 -0.72 6.84
C PRO A 160 8.36 0.22 5.85
N ARG A 161 7.02 0.15 5.80
CA ARG A 161 6.23 1.04 4.97
C ARG A 161 6.36 2.52 5.37
N ALA A 162 6.37 2.82 6.67
CA ALA A 162 6.44 4.20 7.16
C ALA A 162 7.80 4.84 6.83
N ARG A 163 8.91 4.13 7.04
CA ARG A 163 10.24 4.64 6.68
C ARG A 163 10.37 4.91 5.17
N GLN A 164 9.84 4.03 4.32
CA GLN A 164 9.83 4.26 2.87
C GLN A 164 9.03 5.52 2.50
N GLN A 165 7.85 5.72 3.11
CA GLN A 165 7.04 6.91 2.84
C GLN A 165 7.68 8.19 3.36
N HIS A 166 8.34 8.16 4.52
CA HIS A 166 9.10 9.32 5.01
C HIS A 166 10.31 9.63 4.13
N LEU A 167 11.01 8.62 3.62
CA LEU A 167 12.08 8.79 2.64
C LEU A 167 11.57 9.46 1.35
N ASN A 168 10.45 8.97 0.81
CA ASN A 168 9.80 9.55 -0.36
C ASN A 168 9.31 10.98 -0.10
N ALA A 169 8.79 11.25 1.11
CA ALA A 169 8.32 12.58 1.49
C ALA A 169 9.46 13.60 1.46
N MET A 170 10.65 13.25 1.97
CA MET A 170 11.84 14.11 1.93
C MET A 170 12.29 14.37 0.49
N LYS A 171 12.36 13.32 -0.34
CA LYS A 171 12.80 13.41 -1.75
C LYS A 171 11.84 14.21 -2.64
N THR A 172 10.53 14.11 -2.38
CA THR A 172 9.51 14.71 -3.25
C THR A 172 8.95 16.02 -2.72
N GLY A 173 9.26 16.41 -1.48
CA GLY A 173 8.75 17.63 -0.86
C GLY A 173 7.33 17.51 -0.33
N GLN A 174 7.00 16.38 0.29
CA GLN A 174 5.74 16.23 1.03
C GLN A 174 5.88 16.69 2.48
N THR A 175 4.77 17.16 3.02
CA THR A 175 4.62 17.62 4.40
C THR A 175 3.90 16.56 5.25
N CYS A 176 3.98 16.66 6.58
CA CYS A 176 3.33 15.71 7.47
C CYS A 176 1.81 15.61 7.22
N ILE A 177 1.15 16.75 6.96
CA ILE A 177 -0.30 16.81 6.75
C ILE A 177 -0.74 16.24 5.40
N ASP A 178 0.18 15.96 4.46
CA ASP A 178 -0.17 15.30 3.20
C ASP A 178 -0.68 13.88 3.45
N CYS A 179 -0.11 13.19 4.44
CA CYS A 179 -0.50 11.84 4.84
C CYS A 179 -1.30 11.81 6.16
N HIS A 180 -0.90 12.61 7.15
CA HIS A 180 -1.44 12.53 8.52
C HIS A 180 -2.59 13.53 8.78
N LYS A 181 -3.72 13.38 8.11
CA LYS A 181 -4.93 14.19 8.37
C LYS A 181 -5.81 13.56 9.46
N GLY A 182 -6.31 14.37 10.39
CA GLY A 182 -7.22 13.91 11.46
C GLY A 182 -6.52 13.06 12.52
N ILE A 183 -5.34 13.49 12.97
CA ILE A 183 -4.48 12.72 13.89
C ILE A 183 -5.06 12.64 15.31
N ALA A 184 -5.52 13.78 15.83
CA ALA A 184 -6.04 13.90 17.20
C ALA A 184 -7.55 14.21 17.23
N HIS A 185 -8.19 14.29 16.06
CA HIS A 185 -9.59 14.63 15.90
C HIS A 185 -10.22 13.72 14.86
N LYS A 186 -11.55 13.58 14.90
CA LYS A 186 -12.29 12.75 13.94
C LYS A 186 -11.88 13.09 12.51
N ASN A 187 -11.41 12.08 11.80
CA ASN A 187 -10.96 12.24 10.43
C ASN A 187 -12.15 12.56 9.51
N VAL A 188 -12.00 13.60 8.69
CA VAL A 188 -12.98 14.05 7.69
C VAL A 188 -12.38 14.17 6.29
N ARG A 189 -11.22 13.52 6.06
CA ARG A 189 -10.55 13.50 4.76
C ARG A 189 -11.45 12.92 3.68
N ASP A 190 -12.19 11.87 4.00
CA ASP A 190 -13.19 11.20 3.15
C ASP A 190 -14.30 12.14 2.66
N ARG A 191 -14.68 13.13 3.47
CA ARG A 191 -15.69 14.15 3.10
C ARG A 191 -15.17 15.18 2.09
N ALA A 192 -13.87 15.27 1.85
CA ALA A 192 -13.30 16.20 0.88
C ALA A 192 -13.46 15.71 -0.56
N SER A 193 -13.58 16.67 -1.50
CA SER A 193 -13.55 16.34 -2.92
C SER A 193 -12.16 15.83 -3.33
N ASP A 194 -12.10 14.93 -4.31
CA ASP A 194 -10.84 14.38 -4.81
C ASP A 194 -9.95 15.48 -5.37
N GLU A 195 -10.51 16.45 -6.09
CA GLU A 195 -9.76 17.57 -6.65
C GLU A 195 -9.07 18.40 -5.55
N TYR A 196 -9.75 18.58 -4.41
CA TYR A 196 -9.16 19.30 -3.28
C TYR A 196 -8.03 18.50 -2.63
N LEU A 197 -8.21 17.20 -2.44
CA LEU A 197 -7.19 16.33 -1.85
C LEU A 197 -5.95 16.25 -2.75
N GLU A 198 -6.15 16.04 -4.05
CA GLU A 198 -5.07 16.01 -5.04
C GLU A 198 -4.26 17.32 -5.02
N MET A 199 -4.94 18.47 -4.94
CA MET A 199 -4.31 19.78 -4.85
C MET A 199 -3.55 19.97 -3.53
N ILE A 200 -4.19 19.72 -2.38
CA ILE A 200 -3.56 20.03 -1.08
C ILE A 200 -2.44 19.07 -0.70
N GLU A 201 -2.52 17.81 -1.16
CA GLU A 201 -1.52 16.78 -0.89
C GLU A 201 -0.35 16.84 -1.87
N ALA A 202 -0.46 17.60 -2.96
CA ALA A 202 0.58 17.75 -4.00
C ALA A 202 1.96 18.05 -3.39
N PRO A 203 3.04 17.43 -3.88
CA PRO A 203 4.36 17.73 -3.36
C PRO A 203 4.72 19.18 -3.67
N ASP A 204 5.41 19.84 -2.75
CA ASP A 204 5.91 21.19 -2.94
C ASP A 204 7.43 21.12 -3.06
N GLN A 205 7.95 21.53 -4.21
CA GLN A 205 9.39 21.47 -4.50
C GLN A 205 10.21 22.30 -3.52
N ASN A 206 9.61 23.33 -2.89
CA ASN A 206 10.27 24.13 -1.86
C ASN A 206 10.53 23.36 -0.55
N TYR A 207 9.89 22.20 -0.36
CA TYR A 207 10.04 21.37 0.85
C TYR A 207 10.83 20.09 0.61
N VAL A 208 11.40 19.93 -0.60
CA VAL A 208 12.39 18.89 -0.87
C VAL A 208 13.60 19.13 0.02
N ARG A 209 14.09 18.06 0.65
CA ARG A 209 15.23 18.13 1.57
C ARG A 209 16.19 16.98 1.34
N GLU A 210 17.46 17.25 1.61
CA GLU A 210 18.47 16.20 1.66
C GLU A 210 18.17 15.23 2.79
N ILE A 211 18.49 13.96 2.57
CA ILE A 211 18.24 12.93 3.59
C ILE A 211 19.38 13.04 4.62
N PRO A 212 19.07 13.20 5.91
CA PRO A 212 20.09 13.30 6.96
C PRO A 212 21.00 12.08 6.98
N LYS A 213 22.29 12.28 7.28
CA LYS A 213 23.27 11.19 7.33
C LYS A 213 22.87 10.15 8.38
N GLU A 214 22.42 10.60 9.53
CA GLU A 214 21.96 9.77 10.65
C GLU A 214 20.74 8.92 10.26
N TYR A 215 19.87 9.45 9.39
CA TYR A 215 18.74 8.71 8.83
C TYR A 215 19.23 7.54 7.97
N LEU A 216 20.18 7.80 7.05
CA LEU A 216 20.76 6.77 6.18
C LEU A 216 21.50 5.70 6.98
N GLU A 217 22.27 6.11 7.98
CA GLU A 217 22.98 5.18 8.87
C GLU A 217 22.01 4.31 9.68
N SER A 218 20.93 4.89 10.20
CA SER A 218 19.88 4.13 10.88
C SER A 218 19.16 3.18 9.94
N LEU A 219 18.95 3.58 8.68
CA LEU A 219 18.34 2.73 7.66
C LEU A 219 19.23 1.52 7.38
N ALA A 220 20.54 1.74 7.18
CA ALA A 220 21.49 0.66 6.96
C ALA A 220 21.54 -0.32 8.16
N ARG A 221 21.47 0.17 9.40
CA ARG A 221 21.43 -0.69 10.59
C ARG A 221 20.20 -1.60 10.62
N ILE A 222 19.01 -1.05 10.37
CA ILE A 222 17.79 -1.86 10.41
C ILE A 222 17.72 -2.82 9.23
N GLU A 223 18.21 -2.43 8.05
CA GLU A 223 18.30 -3.31 6.88
C GLU A 223 19.26 -4.48 7.13
N ALA A 224 20.43 -4.22 7.73
CA ALA A 224 21.37 -5.28 8.11
C ALA A 224 20.76 -6.24 9.15
N LYS A 225 20.06 -5.70 10.15
CA LYS A 225 19.35 -6.52 11.15
C LYS A 225 18.27 -7.39 10.51
N GLU A 226 17.44 -6.80 9.65
CA GLU A 226 16.38 -7.53 8.94
C GLU A 226 16.94 -8.58 7.97
N ALA A 227 18.08 -8.32 7.34
CA ALA A 227 18.78 -9.29 6.50
C ALA A 227 19.28 -10.48 7.32
N ALA A 228 19.92 -10.23 8.47
CA ALA A 228 20.37 -11.29 9.37
C ALA A 228 19.20 -12.12 9.94
N GLU A 229 18.09 -11.47 10.31
CA GLU A 229 16.87 -12.15 10.75
C GLU A 229 16.26 -13.00 9.62
N ALA A 230 16.26 -12.49 8.38
CA ALA A 230 15.77 -13.22 7.21
C ALA A 230 16.66 -14.43 6.86
N GLU A 231 17.98 -14.29 6.95
CA GLU A 231 18.94 -15.38 6.74
C GLU A 231 18.76 -16.49 7.79
N ALA A 232 18.61 -16.11 9.06
CA ALA A 232 18.34 -17.06 10.14
C ALA A 232 16.99 -17.78 9.94
N ALA A 233 15.94 -17.06 9.54
CA ALA A 233 14.64 -17.63 9.24
C ALA A 233 14.67 -18.57 8.02
N SER A 234 15.38 -18.18 6.96
CA SER A 234 15.59 -19.01 5.77
C SER A 234 16.32 -20.30 6.11
N THR A 235 17.39 -20.23 6.91
CA THR A 235 18.15 -21.40 7.38
C THR A 235 17.26 -22.34 8.19
N ALA A 236 16.48 -21.81 9.13
CA ALA A 236 15.55 -22.60 9.93
C ALA A 236 14.45 -23.26 9.07
N LYS A 237 13.93 -22.54 8.07
CA LYS A 237 12.92 -23.05 7.14
C LYS A 237 13.49 -24.14 6.24
N LYS A 238 14.70 -23.98 5.71
CA LYS A 238 15.39 -24.99 4.90
C LYS A 238 15.58 -26.27 5.70
N ALA A 239 16.06 -26.17 6.96
CA ALA A 239 16.17 -27.33 7.85
C ALA A 239 14.81 -28.00 8.11
N GLN A 240 13.74 -27.22 8.26
CA GLN A 240 12.38 -27.76 8.41
C GLN A 240 11.90 -28.46 7.12
N GLN A 241 12.16 -27.89 5.95
CA GLN A 241 11.81 -28.48 4.66
C GLN A 241 12.57 -29.78 4.41
N GLU A 242 13.87 -29.80 4.68
CA GLU A 242 14.69 -31.02 4.61
C GLU A 242 14.15 -32.10 5.55
N ALA A 243 13.75 -31.72 6.78
CA ALA A 243 13.12 -32.64 7.72
C ALA A 243 11.76 -33.16 7.22
N THR A 244 10.91 -32.29 6.67
CA THR A 244 9.62 -32.68 6.08
C THR A 244 9.82 -33.56 4.85
N GLN A 245 10.79 -33.26 3.99
CA GLN A 245 11.09 -34.07 2.81
C GLN A 245 11.63 -35.45 3.20
N ALA A 246 12.47 -35.52 4.24
CA ALA A 246 12.91 -36.79 4.82
C ALA A 246 11.73 -37.60 5.41
N GLN A 247 10.77 -36.93 6.06
CA GLN A 247 9.55 -37.58 6.55
C GLN A 247 8.67 -38.10 5.41
N ILE A 248 8.51 -37.32 4.34
CA ILE A 248 7.76 -37.74 3.14
C ILE A 248 8.45 -38.93 2.49
N ALA A 249 9.77 -38.89 2.30
CA ALA A 249 10.53 -40.01 1.75
C ALA A 249 10.36 -41.28 2.60
N ALA A 250 10.46 -41.16 3.92
CA ALA A 250 10.23 -42.29 4.84
C ALA A 250 8.79 -42.83 4.77
N ALA A 251 7.79 -41.95 4.63
CA ALA A 251 6.39 -42.35 4.49
C ALA A 251 6.12 -43.04 3.15
N VAL A 252 6.73 -42.57 2.06
CA VAL A 252 6.68 -43.21 0.75
C VAL A 252 7.34 -44.58 0.78
N ASP A 253 8.54 -44.69 1.37
CA ASP A 253 9.22 -45.98 1.53
C ASP A 253 8.39 -46.96 2.36
N ALA A 254 7.74 -46.49 3.43
CA ALA A 254 6.82 -47.29 4.24
C ALA A 254 5.59 -47.74 3.44
N ALA A 255 4.96 -46.84 2.67
CA ALA A 255 3.82 -47.16 1.83
C ALA A 255 4.20 -48.14 0.69
N VAL A 256 5.36 -47.96 0.06
CA VAL A 256 5.88 -48.89 -0.97
C VAL A 256 6.20 -50.25 -0.35
N ALA A 257 6.75 -50.31 0.87
CA ALA A 257 6.96 -51.55 1.59
C ALA A 257 5.64 -52.25 1.95
N GLU A 258 4.62 -51.48 2.36
CA GLU A 258 3.27 -51.98 2.65
C GLU A 258 2.57 -52.50 1.38
N GLU A 259 2.65 -51.76 0.27
CA GLU A 259 2.09 -52.16 -1.02
C GLU A 259 2.86 -53.34 -1.63
N ARG A 260 4.18 -53.43 -1.46
CA ARG A 260 4.96 -54.63 -1.83
C ARG A 260 4.59 -55.85 -0.97
N ALA A 261 4.25 -55.64 0.31
CA ALA A 261 3.75 -56.69 1.18
C ALA A 261 2.33 -57.14 0.80
N LYS A 262 1.48 -56.24 0.30
CA LYS A 262 0.15 -56.56 -0.27
C LYS A 262 0.23 -57.18 -1.66
N ALA A 263 1.20 -56.79 -2.49
CA ALA A 263 1.42 -57.26 -3.85
C ALA A 263 2.13 -58.63 -3.94
N ALA A 264 2.23 -59.38 -2.84
CA ALA A 264 2.56 -60.81 -2.84
C ALA A 264 1.42 -61.67 -3.47
N GLY A 265 0.85 -61.21 -4.58
CA GLY A 265 -0.28 -61.84 -5.27
C GLY A 265 -0.63 -61.29 -6.65
N GLU A 266 -0.28 -60.07 -7.05
CA GLU A 266 -0.60 -59.55 -8.40
C GLU A 266 0.25 -58.31 -8.76
N ALA A 267 0.59 -58.17 -10.04
CA ALA A 267 1.50 -57.13 -10.56
C ALA A 267 0.86 -55.73 -10.54
N PRO A 268 1.59 -54.67 -10.17
CA PRO A 268 1.04 -53.32 -10.17
C PRO A 268 1.00 -52.72 -11.59
N ALA A 269 -0.07 -52.00 -11.87
CA ALA A 269 -0.17 -51.10 -13.02
C ALA A 269 0.82 -49.94 -12.85
N ALA A 270 1.52 -49.61 -13.92
CA ALA A 270 2.42 -48.46 -13.96
C ALA A 270 1.64 -47.16 -13.78
N ASP A 271 2.06 -46.36 -12.80
CA ASP A 271 1.62 -44.98 -12.61
C ASP A 271 2.05 -44.17 -13.84
N ALA A 272 1.10 -43.74 -14.65
CA ALA A 272 1.34 -42.86 -15.78
C ALA A 272 1.16 -41.42 -15.31
N GLY A 273 2.28 -40.69 -15.14
CA GLY A 273 2.24 -39.23 -15.11
C GLY A 273 3.16 -38.59 -14.06
N ASP A 274 4.46 -38.54 -14.32
CA ASP A 274 5.32 -37.43 -13.85
C ASP A 274 6.56 -37.36 -14.73
N THR A 275 6.37 -37.01 -16.00
CA THR A 275 7.48 -36.88 -16.94
C THR A 275 7.88 -35.42 -17.18
N VAL A 276 7.08 -34.45 -16.71
CA VAL A 276 7.35 -33.02 -16.93
C VAL A 276 8.54 -32.60 -16.07
N GLY A 277 9.62 -32.18 -16.72
CA GLY A 277 10.86 -31.84 -16.03
C GLY A 277 11.54 -33.03 -15.34
N ALA A 278 11.28 -34.27 -15.79
CA ALA A 278 11.95 -35.47 -15.26
C ALA A 278 13.47 -35.50 -15.59
N ASN A 279 13.87 -34.73 -16.60
CA ASN A 279 15.28 -34.46 -16.95
C ASN A 279 15.96 -33.47 -15.99
N ILE A 280 15.20 -32.71 -15.19
CA ILE A 280 15.74 -31.69 -14.29
C ILE A 280 16.06 -32.31 -12.93
N ASP A 281 17.31 -32.18 -12.50
CA ASP A 281 17.70 -32.46 -11.12
C ASP A 281 17.27 -31.32 -10.19
N TRP A 282 16.02 -31.38 -9.75
CA TRP A 282 15.44 -30.40 -8.84
C TRP A 282 16.12 -30.31 -7.46
N SER A 283 16.96 -31.28 -7.09
CA SER A 283 17.71 -31.20 -5.82
C SER A 283 18.85 -30.18 -5.90
N GLY A 284 19.35 -29.92 -7.10
CA GLY A 284 20.38 -28.93 -7.36
C GLY A 284 19.87 -27.52 -7.61
N VAL A 285 18.57 -27.32 -7.84
CA VAL A 285 17.95 -26.02 -8.15
C VAL A 285 17.54 -25.31 -6.85
N ASP A 286 18.00 -24.09 -6.64
CA ASP A 286 17.61 -23.33 -5.44
C ASP A 286 16.13 -22.98 -5.44
N SER A 287 15.50 -23.09 -4.26
CA SER A 287 14.10 -22.75 -4.05
C SER A 287 13.97 -21.32 -3.54
N VAL A 288 13.03 -20.58 -4.10
CA VAL A 288 12.61 -19.26 -3.64
C VAL A 288 11.28 -19.37 -2.90
N ASP A 289 11.19 -18.65 -1.78
CA ASP A 289 9.95 -18.54 -1.02
C ASP A 289 8.99 -17.53 -1.65
N MET A 290 7.76 -17.97 -1.91
CA MET A 290 6.69 -17.13 -2.44
C MET A 290 5.53 -17.06 -1.46
N THR A 291 5.26 -15.86 -0.93
CA THR A 291 4.02 -15.60 -0.19
C THR A 291 2.97 -15.07 -1.14
N LEU A 292 1.95 -15.88 -1.42
CA LEU A 292 0.74 -15.45 -2.11
C LEU A 292 -0.29 -15.02 -1.05
N PHE A 293 -0.92 -13.87 -1.23
CA PHE A 293 -1.91 -13.37 -0.29
C PHE A 293 -3.29 -13.26 -0.93
N TYR A 294 -4.31 -13.33 -0.10
CA TYR A 294 -5.69 -13.15 -0.51
C TYR A 294 -6.02 -11.65 -0.68
N PRO A 295 -6.33 -11.19 -1.90
CA PRO A 295 -6.50 -9.76 -2.18
C PRO A 295 -7.95 -9.27 -2.08
N GLY A 296 -8.91 -10.19 -2.00
CA GLY A 296 -10.34 -9.88 -1.97
C GLY A 296 -10.79 -9.09 -3.21
N GLN A 297 -11.33 -7.90 -3.00
CA GLN A 297 -11.85 -6.98 -4.02
C GLN A 297 -10.92 -5.79 -4.31
N ALA A 298 -9.64 -5.85 -3.93
CA ALA A 298 -8.68 -4.80 -4.23
C ALA A 298 -8.32 -4.79 -5.74
N SER A 299 -9.13 -4.13 -6.57
CA SER A 299 -8.92 -4.03 -8.02
C SER A 299 -7.77 -3.08 -8.43
N PHE A 300 -7.51 -2.99 -9.73
CA PHE A 300 -6.60 -2.03 -10.32
C PHE A 300 -7.04 -0.58 -10.10
N GLU A 301 -8.35 -0.32 -10.10
CA GLU A 301 -8.89 0.99 -9.73
C GLU A 301 -8.67 1.30 -8.25
N PHE A 302 -8.89 0.31 -7.37
CA PHE A 302 -8.67 0.45 -5.94
C PHE A 302 -7.25 0.91 -5.63
N VAL A 303 -6.23 0.23 -6.20
CA VAL A 303 -4.82 0.56 -5.93
C VAL A 303 -4.41 1.93 -6.46
N GLN A 304 -5.10 2.46 -7.47
CA GLN A 304 -4.89 3.79 -8.06
C GLN A 304 -5.74 4.90 -7.42
N ASN A 305 -6.62 4.57 -6.48
CA ASN A 305 -7.55 5.51 -5.87
C ASN A 305 -7.08 5.93 -4.47
N GLY A 306 -6.58 7.17 -4.34
CA GLY A 306 -6.07 7.72 -3.07
C GLY A 306 -7.11 7.92 -1.96
N LYS A 307 -8.40 7.70 -2.23
CA LYS A 307 -9.43 7.58 -1.17
C LYS A 307 -9.55 6.15 -0.65
N GLN A 308 -9.35 5.17 -1.51
CA GLN A 308 -9.52 3.75 -1.19
C GLN A 308 -8.19 3.10 -0.73
N HIS A 309 -7.07 3.54 -1.29
CA HIS A 309 -5.75 2.98 -1.07
C HIS A 309 -4.69 4.08 -0.81
N GLY A 310 -4.08 4.06 0.38
CA GLY A 310 -3.08 5.06 0.77
C GLY A 310 -1.78 5.02 -0.05
N GLY A 311 -1.49 3.93 -0.76
CA GLY A 311 -0.32 3.80 -1.65
C GLY A 311 -0.55 4.28 -3.09
N ALA A 312 -1.74 4.80 -3.42
CA ALA A 312 -2.09 5.13 -4.79
C ALA A 312 -1.19 6.17 -5.46
N ARG A 313 -0.71 7.15 -4.70
CA ARG A 313 0.16 8.19 -5.24
C ARG A 313 1.61 7.72 -5.43
N PRO A 314 2.27 7.09 -4.45
CA PRO A 314 3.57 6.46 -4.68
C PRO A 314 3.56 5.56 -5.93
N LEU A 315 2.50 4.77 -6.11
CA LEU A 315 2.31 3.95 -7.31
C LEU A 315 2.16 4.80 -8.60
N THR A 316 1.14 5.66 -8.67
CA THR A 316 0.74 6.34 -9.93
C THR A 316 1.60 7.54 -10.32
N LYS A 317 2.35 8.10 -9.36
CA LYS A 317 3.16 9.31 -9.57
C LYS A 317 4.62 9.12 -9.19
N GLY A 318 4.91 8.25 -8.22
CA GLY A 318 6.29 7.92 -7.82
C GLY A 318 6.91 6.81 -8.67
N GLY A 319 6.08 5.93 -9.28
CA GLY A 319 6.57 4.75 -9.98
C GLY A 319 6.94 3.60 -9.05
N ASP A 320 6.62 3.70 -7.75
CA ASP A 320 6.87 2.64 -6.77
C ASP A 320 6.13 1.36 -7.18
N GLN A 321 6.81 0.23 -7.03
CA GLN A 321 6.20 -1.07 -7.24
C GLN A 321 5.39 -1.50 -6.00
N CYS A 322 4.47 -2.45 -6.16
CA CYS A 322 3.73 -2.98 -5.03
C CYS A 322 4.66 -3.60 -3.96
N THR A 323 5.70 -4.33 -4.39
CA THR A 323 6.70 -4.93 -3.49
C THR A 323 7.45 -3.92 -2.64
N THR A 324 7.71 -2.71 -3.17
CA THR A 324 8.38 -1.61 -2.46
C THR A 324 7.66 -1.27 -1.15
N CYS A 325 6.32 -1.36 -1.14
CA CYS A 325 5.51 -1.03 0.04
C CYS A 325 5.03 -2.26 0.82
N HIS A 326 4.77 -3.39 0.14
CA HIS A 326 3.99 -4.50 0.72
C HIS A 326 4.74 -5.82 0.87
N ALA A 327 5.98 -5.95 0.39
CA ALA A 327 6.74 -7.22 0.46
C ALA A 327 6.78 -7.82 1.87
N LYS A 328 6.88 -6.98 2.91
CA LYS A 328 6.96 -7.41 4.33
C LYS A 328 5.62 -7.46 5.06
N GLU A 329 4.50 -7.20 4.37
CA GLU A 329 3.18 -7.05 4.99
C GLU A 329 2.14 -8.07 4.49
N LEU A 330 2.48 -8.92 3.51
CA LEU A 330 1.52 -9.82 2.85
C LEU A 330 0.76 -10.75 3.82
N ASN A 331 1.47 -11.32 4.80
CA ASN A 331 0.86 -12.12 5.88
C ASN A 331 -0.22 -11.34 6.63
N ASN A 332 0.05 -10.08 6.99
CA ASN A 332 -0.91 -9.25 7.71
C ASN A 332 -2.08 -8.83 6.83
N ILE A 333 -1.81 -8.51 5.56
CA ILE A 333 -2.82 -8.07 4.60
C ILE A 333 -3.81 -9.21 4.33
N GLY A 334 -3.32 -10.37 3.89
CA GLY A 334 -4.16 -11.52 3.56
C GLY A 334 -5.01 -11.98 4.75
N ASN A 335 -4.39 -12.12 5.93
CA ASN A 335 -5.10 -12.54 7.15
C ASN A 335 -6.08 -11.50 7.69
N LYS A 336 -5.95 -10.23 7.31
CA LYS A 336 -6.93 -9.20 7.63
C LYS A 336 -8.09 -9.24 6.64
N ILE A 337 -7.82 -9.28 5.34
CA ILE A 337 -8.85 -9.25 4.30
C ILE A 337 -9.77 -10.46 4.41
N VAL A 338 -9.22 -11.65 4.63
CA VAL A 338 -10.02 -12.89 4.69
C VAL A 338 -11.03 -12.93 5.84
N LYS A 339 -10.82 -12.13 6.89
CA LYS A 339 -11.75 -11.99 8.03
C LYS A 339 -12.97 -11.11 7.71
N GLY A 340 -12.99 -10.47 6.55
CA GLY A 340 -14.03 -9.53 6.15
C GLY A 340 -13.63 -8.08 6.40
N THR A 341 -13.89 -7.23 5.41
CA THR A 341 -13.65 -5.79 5.45
C THR A 341 -14.64 -5.09 4.52
N ASP A 342 -15.19 -3.95 4.93
CA ASP A 342 -16.23 -3.25 4.15
C ASP A 342 -15.81 -2.92 2.71
N ASN A 343 -14.52 -2.66 2.48
CA ASN A 343 -14.00 -2.20 1.19
C ASN A 343 -13.30 -3.26 0.34
N THR A 344 -12.84 -4.36 0.95
CA THR A 344 -12.01 -5.36 0.26
C THR A 344 -12.52 -6.78 0.41
N GLU A 345 -13.42 -7.08 1.35
CA GLU A 345 -14.05 -8.39 1.44
C GLU A 345 -15.42 -8.31 2.15
N PRO A 346 -16.49 -8.01 1.41
CA PRO A 346 -17.84 -7.95 1.97
C PRO A 346 -18.46 -9.34 2.19
N THR A 347 -17.91 -10.40 1.59
CA THR A 347 -18.45 -11.76 1.63
C THR A 347 -17.37 -12.76 2.07
N PRO A 348 -16.86 -12.67 3.32
CA PRO A 348 -15.79 -13.54 3.78
C PRO A 348 -16.23 -15.01 3.80
N ILE A 349 -15.28 -15.90 3.50
CA ILE A 349 -15.48 -17.36 3.55
C ILE A 349 -14.90 -17.85 4.88
N PRO A 350 -15.73 -18.36 5.82
CA PRO A 350 -15.24 -18.85 7.10
C PRO A 350 -14.20 -19.97 6.91
N GLY A 351 -13.05 -19.85 7.56
CA GLY A 351 -11.98 -20.86 7.47
C GLY A 351 -11.01 -20.69 6.30
N LYS A 352 -11.29 -19.81 5.32
CA LYS A 352 -10.36 -19.55 4.22
C LYS A 352 -9.04 -18.99 4.74
N ARG A 353 -7.93 -19.53 4.25
CA ARG A 353 -6.59 -19.02 4.58
C ARG A 353 -6.34 -17.65 3.96
N GLY A 354 -5.69 -16.75 4.70
CA GLY A 354 -5.32 -15.42 4.20
C GLY A 354 -4.09 -15.44 3.28
N VAL A 355 -3.23 -16.46 3.42
CA VAL A 355 -1.98 -16.60 2.66
C VAL A 355 -1.70 -18.04 2.29
N ILE A 356 -0.95 -18.22 1.20
CA ILE A 356 -0.30 -19.47 0.81
C ILE A 356 1.21 -19.19 0.77
N ASN A 357 1.96 -19.93 1.58
CA ASN A 357 3.42 -19.91 1.50
C ASN A 357 3.84 -21.07 0.60
N ALA A 358 4.19 -20.75 -0.64
CA ALA A 358 4.69 -21.70 -1.62
C ALA A 358 6.21 -21.61 -1.72
N THR A 359 6.82 -22.69 -2.19
CA THR A 359 8.17 -22.69 -2.75
C THR A 359 8.10 -22.68 -4.27
N MET A 360 9.05 -22.01 -4.90
CA MET A 360 9.21 -21.96 -6.35
C MET A 360 10.64 -22.35 -6.71
N GLN A 361 10.77 -23.28 -7.63
CA GLN A 361 12.03 -23.53 -8.33
C GLN A 361 11.79 -23.31 -9.82
N ALA A 362 12.77 -22.73 -10.49
CA ALA A 362 12.72 -22.49 -11.91
C ALA A 362 14.04 -22.92 -12.54
N ALA A 363 13.96 -23.67 -13.63
CA ALA A 363 15.10 -24.13 -14.40
C ALA A 363 14.81 -24.01 -15.89
N HIS A 364 15.85 -24.01 -16.71
CA HIS A 364 15.69 -24.15 -18.15
C HIS A 364 16.76 -25.07 -18.72
N ASP A 365 16.47 -25.69 -19.85
CA ASP A 365 17.47 -26.26 -20.74
C ASP A 365 17.65 -25.35 -21.97
N ASP A 366 18.19 -25.86 -23.07
CA ASP A 366 18.37 -25.09 -24.31
C ASP A 366 17.05 -24.77 -25.03
N GLU A 367 15.96 -25.48 -24.73
CA GLU A 367 14.69 -25.41 -25.46
C GLU A 367 13.54 -24.89 -24.60
N ASN A 368 13.47 -25.27 -23.33
CA ASN A 368 12.30 -25.13 -22.48
C ASN A 368 12.63 -24.50 -21.13
N VAL A 369 11.65 -23.78 -20.58
CA VAL A 369 11.62 -23.37 -19.19
C VAL A 369 10.73 -24.31 -18.38
N TYR A 370 11.09 -24.52 -17.12
CA TYR A 370 10.41 -25.39 -16.17
C TYR A 370 10.16 -24.63 -14.87
N PHE A 371 8.94 -24.74 -14.33
CA PHE A 371 8.56 -24.18 -13.05
C PHE A 371 8.01 -25.27 -12.15
N ARG A 372 8.46 -25.30 -10.89
CA ARG A 372 7.95 -26.20 -9.85
C ARG A 372 7.48 -25.39 -8.65
N LEU A 373 6.16 -25.44 -8.39
CA LEU A 373 5.55 -24.85 -7.21
C LEU A 373 5.16 -25.94 -6.22
N GLN A 374 5.40 -25.69 -4.93
CA GLN A 374 4.93 -26.58 -3.86
C GLN A 374 4.34 -25.80 -2.69
N TRP A 375 3.21 -26.27 -2.14
CA TRP A 375 2.57 -25.68 -0.97
C TRP A 375 1.71 -26.69 -0.21
N PRO A 376 1.48 -26.49 1.10
CA PRO A 376 0.61 -27.37 1.87
C PRO A 376 -0.86 -27.21 1.48
N ASP A 377 -1.55 -28.33 1.36
CA ASP A 377 -3.00 -28.41 1.22
C ASP A 377 -3.70 -28.03 2.54
N THR A 378 -4.97 -27.67 2.45
CA THR A 378 -5.78 -27.33 3.63
C THR A 378 -7.17 -27.94 3.55
N PRO A 379 -7.80 -28.24 4.71
CA PRO A 379 -9.19 -28.71 4.72
C PRO A 379 -10.13 -27.72 4.02
N HIS A 380 -11.17 -28.25 3.37
CA HIS A 380 -12.13 -27.44 2.63
C HIS A 380 -12.91 -26.47 3.51
N ALA A 381 -12.93 -25.20 3.12
CA ALA A 381 -13.69 -24.11 3.71
C ALA A 381 -14.87 -23.75 2.79
N PRO A 382 -16.09 -24.24 3.06
CA PRO A 382 -17.22 -24.09 2.15
C PRO A 382 -17.63 -22.62 1.98
N ALA A 383 -17.75 -22.17 0.73
CA ALA A 383 -18.24 -20.85 0.40
C ALA A 383 -19.74 -20.74 0.72
N PRO A 384 -20.18 -19.85 1.62
CA PRO A 384 -21.56 -19.83 2.12
C PRO A 384 -22.59 -19.37 1.08
N PHE A 385 -22.13 -18.79 -0.03
CA PHE A 385 -22.95 -18.26 -1.12
C PHE A 385 -22.94 -19.15 -2.37
N VAL A 386 -22.37 -20.36 -2.29
CA VAL A 386 -22.36 -21.33 -3.38
C VAL A 386 -23.00 -22.63 -2.89
N ASP A 387 -23.93 -23.17 -3.66
CA ASP A 387 -24.54 -24.47 -3.36
C ASP A 387 -23.47 -25.58 -3.39
N GLY A 388 -23.47 -26.46 -2.39
CA GLY A 388 -22.40 -27.44 -2.19
C GLY A 388 -21.05 -26.87 -1.73
N GLY A 389 -20.92 -25.55 -1.52
CA GLY A 389 -19.74 -24.90 -0.93
C GLY A 389 -18.49 -24.80 -1.82
N LYS A 390 -18.48 -25.44 -3.00
CA LYS A 390 -17.36 -25.46 -3.96
C LYS A 390 -17.65 -24.58 -5.17
N MET A 391 -16.80 -23.59 -5.45
CA MET A 391 -17.00 -22.69 -6.60
C MET A 391 -16.60 -23.32 -7.94
N ASP A 392 -15.64 -24.24 -7.90
CA ASP A 392 -15.14 -25.02 -9.02
C ASP A 392 -15.00 -26.47 -8.56
N PRO A 393 -16.10 -27.25 -8.53
CA PRO A 393 -16.11 -28.62 -7.99
C PRO A 393 -15.11 -29.58 -8.64
N GLU A 394 -14.77 -29.34 -9.92
CA GLU A 394 -13.87 -30.14 -10.73
C GLU A 394 -12.40 -29.88 -10.40
N ASN A 395 -12.07 -28.68 -9.89
CA ASN A 395 -10.69 -28.27 -9.67
C ASN A 395 -10.46 -27.83 -8.22
N GLN A 396 -9.90 -28.73 -7.38
CA GLN A 396 -9.47 -28.37 -6.04
C GLN A 396 -8.44 -27.23 -6.07
N ILE A 397 -7.52 -27.29 -7.03
CA ILE A 397 -6.54 -26.24 -7.30
C ILE A 397 -6.58 -25.81 -8.76
N LYS A 398 -6.23 -24.54 -9.01
CA LYS A 398 -5.73 -24.07 -10.30
C LYS A 398 -4.56 -23.14 -10.05
N VAL A 399 -3.47 -23.34 -10.79
CA VAL A 399 -2.32 -22.43 -10.81
C VAL A 399 -2.40 -21.60 -12.07
N ALA A 400 -2.12 -20.31 -11.98
CA ALA A 400 -1.92 -19.46 -13.14
C ALA A 400 -0.63 -18.67 -12.99
N MET A 401 0.12 -18.54 -14.07
CA MET A 401 1.28 -17.67 -14.19
C MET A 401 1.00 -16.66 -15.31
N MET A 402 1.33 -15.40 -15.07
CA MET A 402 1.31 -14.36 -16.09
C MET A 402 2.68 -13.76 -16.29
N ILE A 403 3.08 -13.54 -17.55
CA ILE A 403 4.26 -12.77 -17.91
C ILE A 403 3.80 -11.46 -18.58
N THR A 404 4.31 -10.34 -18.08
CA THR A 404 3.92 -9.02 -18.57
C THR A 404 4.58 -8.74 -19.92
N GLY A 405 3.76 -8.49 -20.94
CA GLY A 405 4.23 -8.00 -22.24
C GLY A 405 4.65 -6.53 -22.21
N THR A 406 4.72 -5.90 -23.38
CA THR A 406 5.21 -4.52 -23.52
C THR A 406 4.07 -3.50 -23.60
N GLY A 407 4.34 -2.22 -23.32
CA GLY A 407 3.34 -1.16 -23.50
C GLY A 407 2.17 -1.16 -22.51
N ILE A 408 2.16 -2.06 -21.52
CA ILE A 408 1.11 -2.14 -20.49
C ILE A 408 1.31 -1.04 -19.45
N LYS A 409 0.28 -0.22 -19.24
CA LYS A 409 0.31 0.85 -18.25
C LYS A 409 0.49 0.28 -16.85
N MET A 410 1.59 0.69 -16.23
CA MET A 410 2.03 0.22 -14.92
C MET A 410 2.31 -1.30 -14.85
N GLY A 411 2.51 -1.96 -16.00
CA GLY A 411 2.72 -3.40 -16.06
C GLY A 411 3.87 -3.87 -15.18
N GLU A 412 5.00 -3.17 -15.21
CA GLU A 412 6.16 -3.47 -14.35
C GLU A 412 5.89 -3.19 -12.86
N GLN A 413 5.12 -2.14 -12.54
CA GLN A 413 4.83 -1.76 -11.16
C GLN A 413 3.86 -2.72 -10.46
N VAL A 414 2.88 -3.26 -11.21
CA VAL A 414 1.77 -4.02 -10.62
C VAL A 414 1.64 -5.46 -11.13
N GLY A 415 2.34 -5.81 -12.22
CA GLY A 415 2.26 -7.12 -12.87
C GLY A 415 0.83 -7.52 -13.22
N CYS A 416 0.44 -8.73 -12.80
CA CYS A 416 -0.88 -9.32 -13.07
C CYS A 416 -2.07 -8.48 -12.56
N TRP A 417 -1.85 -7.50 -11.67
CA TRP A 417 -2.88 -6.59 -11.19
C TRP A 417 -3.44 -5.67 -12.27
N ALA A 418 -2.66 -5.34 -13.30
CA ALA A 418 -3.09 -4.49 -14.41
C ALA A 418 -4.30 -5.07 -15.16
N THR A 419 -4.62 -6.35 -14.94
CA THR A 419 -5.76 -7.05 -15.55
C THR A 419 -6.97 -7.22 -14.62
N CYS A 420 -6.84 -6.85 -13.35
CA CYS A 420 -7.85 -7.10 -12.32
C CYS A 420 -8.74 -5.88 -12.10
N HIS A 421 -9.87 -5.81 -12.79
CA HIS A 421 -10.74 -4.63 -12.75
C HIS A 421 -11.92 -4.79 -11.78
N ALA A 422 -12.44 -3.65 -11.31
CA ALA A 422 -13.54 -3.59 -10.33
C ALA A 422 -14.89 -4.11 -10.88
N ASP A 423 -14.99 -4.27 -12.20
CA ASP A 423 -16.13 -4.79 -12.94
C ASP A 423 -15.94 -6.21 -13.47
N ASN A 424 -14.88 -6.90 -13.04
CA ASN A 424 -14.74 -8.33 -13.26
C ASN A 424 -15.77 -9.11 -12.43
N THR A 425 -15.99 -10.37 -12.80
CA THR A 425 -16.94 -11.25 -12.11
C THR A 425 -16.68 -11.33 -10.59
N TYR A 426 -17.72 -11.19 -9.78
CA TYR A 426 -17.70 -11.12 -8.30
C TYR A 426 -17.00 -9.89 -7.69
N MET A 427 -16.57 -8.92 -8.49
CA MET A 427 -16.04 -7.64 -8.02
C MET A 427 -17.17 -6.62 -7.78
N PRO A 428 -16.93 -5.49 -7.09
CA PRO A 428 -17.99 -4.57 -6.65
C PRO A 428 -18.90 -4.01 -7.75
N PHE A 429 -18.43 -3.96 -9.00
CA PHE A 429 -19.14 -3.41 -10.14
C PHE A 429 -19.33 -4.43 -11.26
N ASP A 430 -19.35 -5.73 -10.92
CA ASP A 430 -19.75 -6.79 -11.83
C ASP A 430 -21.10 -6.43 -12.50
N PRO A 431 -21.16 -6.34 -13.85
CA PRO A 431 -22.38 -5.93 -14.54
C PRO A 431 -23.49 -6.99 -14.47
N GLY A 432 -23.16 -8.25 -14.18
CA GLY A 432 -24.10 -9.36 -14.19
C GLY A 432 -24.57 -9.77 -15.59
N PRO A 433 -25.25 -10.92 -15.70
CA PRO A 433 -25.59 -11.53 -16.98
C PRO A 433 -26.58 -10.71 -17.83
N GLU A 434 -27.49 -9.97 -17.20
CA GLU A 434 -28.50 -9.17 -17.91
C GLU A 434 -27.87 -8.00 -18.66
N ALA A 435 -26.97 -7.25 -18.00
CA ALA A 435 -26.27 -6.14 -18.64
C ALA A 435 -25.28 -6.61 -19.71
N ILE A 436 -24.66 -7.78 -19.52
CA ILE A 436 -23.83 -8.43 -20.55
C ILE A 436 -24.68 -8.75 -21.78
N ALA A 437 -25.80 -9.46 -21.61
CA ALA A 437 -26.68 -9.81 -22.71
C ALA A 437 -27.23 -8.57 -23.45
N ALA A 438 -27.50 -7.48 -22.73
CA ALA A 438 -27.97 -6.22 -23.31
C ALA A 438 -26.89 -5.44 -24.09
N SER A 439 -25.62 -5.81 -24.00
CA SER A 439 -24.51 -5.07 -24.63
C SER A 439 -24.20 -5.45 -26.07
N GLY A 440 -24.94 -6.42 -26.65
CA GLY A 440 -24.89 -6.78 -28.06
C GLY A 440 -23.48 -7.11 -28.54
N ASP A 441 -23.03 -6.40 -29.58
CA ASP A 441 -21.74 -6.59 -30.25
C ASP A 441 -20.55 -6.60 -29.27
N VAL A 442 -20.60 -5.83 -28.19
CA VAL A 442 -19.52 -5.81 -27.18
C VAL A 442 -19.41 -7.15 -26.46
N ALA A 443 -20.53 -7.76 -26.07
CA ALA A 443 -20.52 -9.09 -25.45
C ALA A 443 -20.07 -10.17 -26.43
N GLU A 444 -20.43 -10.04 -27.71
CA GLU A 444 -19.99 -10.95 -28.76
C GLU A 444 -18.46 -10.89 -28.96
N MET A 445 -17.91 -9.68 -29.12
CA MET A 445 -16.46 -9.47 -29.24
C MET A 445 -15.69 -10.00 -28.03
N LEU A 446 -16.21 -9.76 -26.82
CA LEU A 446 -15.60 -10.25 -25.59
C LEU A 446 -15.84 -11.75 -25.34
N GLN A 447 -16.68 -12.41 -26.16
CA GLN A 447 -17.20 -13.76 -25.92
C GLN A 447 -17.82 -13.92 -24.51
N ALA A 448 -18.37 -12.82 -23.97
CA ALA A 448 -18.90 -12.75 -22.63
C ALA A 448 -20.37 -13.22 -22.61
N LYS A 449 -20.63 -14.35 -21.95
CA LYS A 449 -22.01 -14.87 -21.82
C LYS A 449 -22.68 -14.46 -20.51
N LYS A 450 -21.99 -14.70 -19.38
CA LYS A 450 -22.53 -14.48 -18.02
C LYS A 450 -21.57 -13.76 -17.10
N SER A 451 -20.32 -13.56 -17.54
CA SER A 451 -19.21 -13.14 -16.71
C SER A 451 -18.26 -12.27 -17.51
N ILE A 452 -17.73 -11.23 -16.86
CA ILE A 452 -16.62 -10.45 -17.36
C ILE A 452 -15.32 -11.03 -16.79
N GLN A 453 -14.41 -11.37 -17.68
CA GLN A 453 -13.09 -11.88 -17.36
C GLN A 453 -12.08 -10.73 -17.20
N LYS A 454 -10.85 -11.07 -16.80
CA LYS A 454 -9.73 -10.13 -16.75
C LYS A 454 -9.44 -9.53 -18.13
N TYR A 455 -9.08 -8.24 -18.16
CA TYR A 455 -8.75 -7.49 -19.37
C TYR A 455 -7.73 -6.38 -19.08
N LEU A 456 -7.02 -5.90 -20.09
CA LEU A 456 -6.08 -4.78 -20.01
C LEU A 456 -6.78 -3.44 -20.26
N SER A 457 -6.39 -2.39 -19.52
CA SER A 457 -6.97 -1.05 -19.66
C SER A 457 -6.81 -0.47 -21.07
N GLU A 458 -5.73 -0.85 -21.75
CA GLU A 458 -5.33 -0.41 -23.08
C GLU A 458 -6.36 -0.79 -24.15
N THR A 459 -7.11 -1.86 -23.90
CA THR A 459 -8.17 -2.37 -24.79
C THR A 459 -9.48 -1.59 -24.65
N ARG A 460 -9.54 -0.64 -23.71
CA ARG A 460 -10.71 0.20 -23.46
C ARG A 460 -10.44 1.63 -23.89
N THR A 461 -11.44 2.28 -24.48
CA THR A 461 -11.43 3.72 -24.76
C THR A 461 -11.42 4.55 -23.48
N LYS A 462 -11.95 3.99 -22.38
CA LYS A 462 -11.94 4.61 -21.04
C LYS A 462 -12.16 3.59 -19.93
N VAL A 463 -11.41 3.73 -18.84
CA VAL A 463 -11.65 3.05 -17.56
C VAL A 463 -11.91 4.10 -16.47
N GLU A 464 -13.04 3.98 -15.75
CA GLU A 464 -13.37 4.86 -14.61
C GLU A 464 -12.62 4.40 -13.36
N ILE A 465 -11.55 5.12 -13.01
CA ILE A 465 -10.70 4.79 -11.86
C ILE A 465 -11.26 5.34 -10.54
N LYS A 466 -11.89 6.52 -10.55
CA LYS A 466 -12.14 7.29 -9.33
C LYS A 466 -13.52 7.06 -8.74
N GLY A 467 -14.49 6.64 -9.55
CA GLY A 467 -15.88 6.48 -9.13
C GLY A 467 -16.54 7.79 -8.70
N ARG A 468 -16.06 8.93 -9.22
CA ARG A 468 -16.53 10.26 -8.80
C ARG A 468 -18.04 10.39 -9.01
N ARG A 469 -18.75 10.93 -8.01
CA ARG A 469 -20.21 11.11 -8.01
C ARG A 469 -21.00 9.79 -8.09
N GLY A 470 -20.45 8.71 -7.54
CA GLY A 470 -21.13 7.40 -7.49
C GLY A 470 -21.10 6.63 -8.80
N LYS A 471 -20.20 6.97 -9.72
CA LYS A 471 -19.99 6.18 -10.95
C LYS A 471 -19.42 4.81 -10.60
N ALA A 472 -19.90 3.78 -11.30
CA ALA A 472 -19.28 2.47 -11.26
C ALA A 472 -17.84 2.55 -11.77
N GLN A 473 -16.91 1.95 -11.03
CA GLN A 473 -15.51 1.84 -11.45
C GLN A 473 -15.38 0.71 -12.50
N GLY A 474 -14.40 0.84 -13.38
CA GLY A 474 -14.19 -0.09 -14.51
C GLY A 474 -14.54 0.51 -15.87
N GLY A 475 -14.60 -0.34 -16.88
CA GLY A 475 -14.78 0.04 -18.27
C GLY A 475 -15.02 -1.14 -19.20
N TRP A 476 -15.57 -2.25 -18.70
CA TRP A 476 -15.71 -3.52 -19.44
C TRP A 476 -16.37 -3.32 -20.82
N ASN A 477 -17.38 -2.44 -20.92
CA ASN A 477 -18.11 -2.20 -22.16
C ASN A 477 -17.56 -1.07 -23.03
N LYS A 478 -16.41 -0.51 -22.69
CA LYS A 478 -15.77 0.59 -23.42
C LYS A 478 -14.72 0.06 -24.38
N LEU A 479 -15.00 -1.05 -25.06
CA LEU A 479 -14.09 -1.75 -25.94
C LEU A 479 -13.63 -0.86 -27.11
N LYS A 480 -12.36 -0.99 -27.48
CA LYS A 480 -11.80 -0.43 -28.72
C LYS A 480 -12.24 -1.23 -29.95
N SER A 481 -11.96 -0.70 -31.15
CA SER A 481 -12.22 -1.42 -32.41
C SER A 481 -11.35 -2.68 -32.53
N ALA A 482 -11.77 -3.63 -33.35
CA ALA A 482 -11.02 -4.88 -33.57
C ALA A 482 -9.61 -4.59 -34.12
N GLU A 483 -9.49 -3.63 -35.04
CA GLU A 483 -8.22 -3.24 -35.64
C GLU A 483 -7.24 -2.66 -34.59
N GLU A 484 -7.74 -1.90 -33.62
CA GLU A 484 -6.92 -1.41 -32.50
C GLU A 484 -6.48 -2.54 -31.57
N LEU A 485 -7.33 -3.56 -31.35
CA LEU A 485 -6.99 -4.72 -30.52
C LEU A 485 -5.94 -5.59 -31.20
N ASP A 486 -6.07 -5.83 -32.49
CA ASP A 486 -5.09 -6.57 -33.29
C ASP A 486 -3.73 -5.86 -33.27
N GLN A 487 -3.72 -4.52 -33.36
CA GLN A 487 -2.49 -3.74 -33.25
C GLN A 487 -1.85 -3.86 -31.86
N LEU A 488 -2.64 -3.80 -30.78
CA LEU A 488 -2.11 -4.00 -29.42
C LEU A 488 -1.47 -5.38 -29.24
N LEU A 489 -2.08 -6.43 -29.81
CA LEU A 489 -1.52 -7.78 -29.80
C LEU A 489 -0.19 -7.81 -30.57
N ALA A 490 -0.16 -7.23 -31.78
CA ALA A 490 1.04 -7.17 -32.62
C ALA A 490 2.19 -6.37 -31.97
N ASP A 491 1.86 -5.32 -31.22
CA ASP A 491 2.82 -4.50 -30.47
C ASP A 491 3.35 -5.22 -29.22
N GLY A 492 2.78 -6.37 -28.83
CA GLY A 492 3.17 -7.10 -27.64
C GLY A 492 2.45 -6.67 -26.36
N THR A 493 1.36 -5.90 -26.46
CA THR A 493 0.59 -5.38 -25.32
C THR A 493 -0.42 -6.40 -24.80
N PHE A 494 0.08 -7.50 -24.25
CA PHE A 494 -0.73 -8.58 -23.65
C PHE A 494 -0.06 -9.14 -22.39
N MET A 495 -0.81 -9.86 -21.56
CA MET A 495 -0.20 -10.75 -20.55
C MET A 495 -0.19 -12.17 -21.10
N ASP A 496 0.98 -12.76 -21.27
CA ASP A 496 1.10 -14.21 -21.51
C ASP A 496 0.54 -14.94 -20.29
N LEU A 497 -0.23 -16.00 -20.50
CA LEU A 497 -1.02 -16.69 -19.47
C LEU A 497 -0.93 -18.21 -19.61
N MET A 498 -0.27 -18.82 -18.63
CA MET A 498 -0.24 -20.26 -18.43
C MET A 498 -1.15 -20.65 -17.28
N ARG A 499 -1.89 -21.74 -17.42
CA ARG A 499 -2.73 -22.27 -16.35
C ARG A 499 -2.61 -23.79 -16.24
N VAL A 500 -2.56 -24.28 -15.01
CA VAL A 500 -2.52 -25.70 -14.66
C VAL A 500 -3.70 -26.03 -13.76
N TYR A 501 -4.33 -27.18 -13.99
CA TYR A 501 -5.52 -27.65 -13.29
C TYR A 501 -5.20 -28.83 -12.37
N ALA A 502 -6.15 -29.19 -11.51
CA ALA A 502 -5.94 -30.20 -10.47
C ALA A 502 -5.65 -31.61 -11.03
N ASP A 503 -6.12 -31.91 -12.24
CA ASP A 503 -5.90 -33.17 -12.95
C ASP A 503 -4.58 -33.20 -13.74
N GLY A 504 -3.77 -32.13 -13.67
CA GLY A 504 -2.52 -32.00 -14.42
C GLY A 504 -2.70 -31.49 -15.85
N SER A 505 -3.93 -31.29 -16.33
CA SER A 505 -4.14 -30.60 -17.60
C SER A 505 -3.67 -29.14 -17.52
N ALA A 506 -3.37 -28.55 -18.68
CA ALA A 506 -2.89 -27.18 -18.77
C ALA A 506 -3.39 -26.46 -20.03
N THR A 507 -3.38 -25.13 -19.98
CA THR A 507 -3.70 -24.26 -21.12
C THR A 507 -2.68 -23.14 -21.22
N ASN A 508 -2.27 -22.83 -22.46
CA ASN A 508 -1.46 -21.68 -22.82
C ASN A 508 -2.31 -20.62 -23.53
N GLY A 509 -1.90 -19.36 -23.47
CA GLY A 509 -2.68 -18.28 -24.06
C GLY A 509 -2.24 -16.91 -23.56
N TYR A 510 -3.14 -15.92 -23.69
CA TYR A 510 -2.86 -14.55 -23.28
C TYR A 510 -4.12 -13.82 -22.78
N LEU A 511 -3.88 -12.69 -22.12
CA LEU A 511 -4.90 -11.72 -21.72
C LEU A 511 -4.67 -10.40 -22.46
N LEU A 512 -5.69 -9.99 -23.19
CA LEU A 512 -5.78 -8.68 -23.82
C LEU A 512 -7.12 -8.05 -23.45
N GLU A 513 -8.12 -8.15 -24.31
CA GLU A 513 -9.48 -7.65 -24.07
C GLU A 513 -10.33 -8.62 -23.25
N ARG A 514 -9.90 -9.88 -23.25
CA ARG A 514 -10.43 -11.07 -22.57
C ARG A 514 -9.31 -12.10 -22.44
N ARG A 515 -9.63 -13.29 -21.92
CA ARG A 515 -8.71 -14.45 -21.98
C ARG A 515 -8.83 -15.13 -23.35
N VAL A 516 -7.70 -15.37 -23.98
CA VAL A 516 -7.59 -16.14 -25.23
C VAL A 516 -6.70 -17.34 -24.97
N GLN A 517 -7.19 -18.53 -25.25
CA GLN A 517 -6.34 -19.73 -25.31
C GLN A 517 -5.74 -19.79 -26.71
N ASN A 518 -4.44 -20.06 -26.81
CA ASN A 518 -3.74 -20.24 -28.08
C ASN A 518 -3.23 -21.70 -28.20
N ASP A 519 -2.60 -22.00 -29.32
CA ASP A 519 -2.03 -23.33 -29.61
C ASP A 519 -0.54 -23.41 -29.19
N GLY A 520 -0.13 -22.65 -28.17
CA GLY A 520 1.22 -22.70 -27.63
C GLY A 520 1.47 -23.93 -26.77
N ASP A 521 2.67 -24.47 -26.89
CA ASP A 521 3.06 -25.70 -26.20
C ASP A 521 3.18 -25.47 -24.70
N ILE A 522 2.45 -26.29 -23.93
CA ILE A 522 2.57 -26.36 -22.48
C ILE A 522 2.36 -27.80 -22.04
N THR A 523 3.21 -28.26 -21.13
CA THR A 523 3.05 -29.54 -20.44
C THR A 523 3.02 -29.30 -18.95
N ALA A 524 2.21 -30.06 -18.22
CA ALA A 524 2.10 -29.89 -16.77
C ALA A 524 1.79 -31.20 -16.05
N SER A 525 2.06 -31.20 -14.75
CA SER A 525 1.58 -32.17 -13.77
C SER A 525 1.14 -31.46 -12.50
N ALA A 526 0.15 -32.02 -11.82
CA ALA A 526 -0.31 -31.55 -10.51
C ALA A 526 -0.57 -32.77 -9.62
N LYS A 527 0.08 -32.81 -8.45
CA LYS A 527 -0.02 -33.93 -7.53
C LYS A 527 -0.18 -33.47 -6.10
N LEU A 528 -1.09 -34.12 -5.38
CA LEU A 528 -1.23 -34.01 -3.94
C LEU A 528 -0.64 -35.27 -3.30
N SER A 529 0.43 -35.12 -2.55
CA SER A 529 1.07 -36.23 -1.81
C SER A 529 1.44 -35.77 -0.41
N ALA A 530 1.12 -36.58 0.60
CA ALA A 530 1.37 -36.27 2.02
C ALA A 530 0.91 -34.87 2.47
N GLY A 531 -0.22 -34.39 1.93
CA GLY A 531 -0.76 -33.06 2.24
C GLY A 531 -0.02 -31.89 1.59
N MET A 532 0.86 -32.15 0.61
CA MET A 532 1.59 -31.15 -0.17
C MET A 532 1.18 -31.22 -1.64
N TRP A 533 0.73 -30.10 -2.19
CA TRP A 533 0.61 -29.93 -3.62
C TRP A 533 1.99 -29.72 -4.24
N THR A 534 2.25 -30.40 -5.35
CA THR A 534 3.39 -30.17 -6.25
C THR A 534 2.84 -29.97 -7.65
N VAL A 535 3.11 -28.81 -8.24
CA VAL A 535 2.73 -28.48 -9.61
C VAL A 535 3.99 -28.19 -10.39
N VAL A 536 4.19 -28.93 -11.48
CA VAL A 536 5.29 -28.73 -12.43
C VAL A 536 4.70 -28.37 -13.78
N PHE A 537 5.22 -27.35 -14.44
CA PHE A 537 4.84 -27.07 -15.82
C PHE A 537 6.00 -26.52 -16.62
N SER A 538 5.94 -26.72 -17.93
CA SER A 538 6.97 -26.35 -18.87
C SER A 538 6.40 -25.82 -20.17
N ARG A 539 7.11 -24.86 -20.76
CA ARG A 539 6.87 -24.33 -22.10
C ARG A 539 8.20 -24.02 -22.80
N PRO A 540 8.22 -23.92 -24.14
CA PRO A 540 9.40 -23.45 -24.87
C PRO A 540 9.86 -22.07 -24.40
N LEU A 541 11.18 -21.84 -24.37
CA LEU A 541 11.78 -20.53 -24.10
C LEU A 541 11.36 -19.48 -25.14
N ALA A 542 11.29 -19.89 -26.40
CA ALA A 542 10.80 -19.08 -27.51
C ALA A 542 9.61 -19.78 -28.18
N SER A 543 8.58 -19.02 -28.49
CA SER A 543 7.37 -19.49 -29.17
C SER A 543 6.99 -18.51 -30.25
N ASP A 544 6.51 -19.03 -31.38
CA ASP A 544 6.00 -18.25 -32.50
C ASP A 544 4.49 -17.98 -32.38
N LYS A 545 3.84 -18.47 -31.31
CA LYS A 545 2.40 -18.33 -31.12
C LYS A 545 2.04 -16.92 -30.66
N PRO A 546 0.94 -16.33 -31.18
CA PRO A 546 0.47 -15.03 -30.73
C PRO A 546 0.19 -15.03 -29.23
N GLY A 547 0.69 -14.02 -28.53
CA GLY A 547 0.46 -13.84 -27.10
C GLY A 547 1.44 -14.57 -26.18
N ASP A 548 2.46 -15.23 -26.73
CA ASP A 548 3.54 -15.83 -25.97
C ASP A 548 4.70 -14.85 -25.82
N VAL A 549 5.18 -14.63 -24.59
CA VAL A 549 6.40 -13.85 -24.36
C VAL A 549 7.61 -14.78 -24.53
N PRO A 550 8.58 -14.45 -25.41
CA PRO A 550 9.85 -15.17 -25.47
C PRO A 550 10.73 -14.79 -24.27
N LEU A 551 11.32 -15.81 -23.64
CA LEU A 551 12.28 -15.68 -22.55
C LEU A 551 13.69 -15.70 -23.13
N GLU A 552 14.39 -14.58 -23.01
CA GLU A 552 15.73 -14.36 -23.54
C GLU A 552 16.71 -14.12 -22.40
N ALA A 553 17.96 -14.56 -22.59
CA ALA A 553 19.04 -14.26 -21.66
C ALA A 553 19.21 -12.74 -21.47
N SER A 554 19.63 -12.32 -20.28
CA SER A 554 19.86 -10.91 -19.93
C SER A 554 18.62 -10.00 -19.96
N LYS A 555 17.41 -10.54 -20.10
CA LYS A 555 16.16 -9.80 -19.90
C LYS A 555 15.53 -10.15 -18.56
N THR A 556 15.01 -9.12 -17.88
CA THR A 556 14.19 -9.28 -16.68
C THR A 556 12.72 -9.06 -17.02
N TYR A 557 11.88 -9.98 -16.59
CA TYR A 557 10.45 -10.01 -16.83
C TYR A 557 9.70 -9.73 -15.54
N THR A 558 8.55 -9.04 -15.63
CA THR A 558 7.61 -8.95 -14.51
C THR A 558 6.58 -10.06 -14.64
N VAL A 559 6.54 -10.95 -13.64
CA VAL A 559 5.61 -12.08 -13.58
C VAL A 559 4.70 -12.00 -12.37
N GLY A 560 3.57 -12.71 -12.43
CA GLY A 560 2.66 -12.88 -11.31
C GLY A 560 2.07 -14.27 -11.28
N PHE A 561 1.96 -14.84 -10.08
CA PHE A 561 1.33 -16.14 -9.85
C PHE A 561 0.01 -15.98 -9.13
N ALA A 562 -0.93 -16.84 -9.47
CA ALA A 562 -2.19 -16.98 -8.78
C ALA A 562 -2.46 -18.45 -8.46
N ILE A 563 -2.93 -18.72 -7.25
CA ILE A 563 -3.41 -20.03 -6.84
C ILE A 563 -4.87 -19.87 -6.43
N HIS A 564 -5.76 -20.45 -7.24
CA HIS A 564 -7.10 -20.79 -6.81
C HIS A 564 -6.98 -22.08 -6.02
N ASP A 565 -7.00 -21.96 -4.71
CA ASP A 565 -6.96 -23.09 -3.80
C ASP A 565 -8.36 -23.38 -3.25
N ASP A 566 -8.57 -24.61 -2.77
CA ASP A 566 -9.79 -25.02 -2.09
C ASP A 566 -11.07 -24.81 -2.92
N PHE A 567 -11.05 -25.33 -4.16
CA PHE A 567 -12.16 -25.25 -5.12
C PHE A 567 -12.63 -23.81 -5.41
N SER A 568 -11.75 -22.83 -5.22
CA SER A 568 -12.09 -21.42 -5.44
C SER A 568 -12.08 -21.04 -6.91
N ALA A 569 -12.85 -20.01 -7.24
CA ALA A 569 -12.92 -19.46 -8.59
C ALA A 569 -12.91 -17.92 -8.56
N ALA A 570 -12.92 -17.30 -9.75
CA ALA A 570 -13.01 -15.85 -9.92
C ALA A 570 -12.00 -15.08 -9.04
N ARG A 571 -12.44 -14.09 -8.25
CA ARG A 571 -11.58 -13.27 -7.37
C ARG A 571 -11.07 -13.99 -6.12
N PHE A 572 -11.53 -15.22 -5.84
CA PHE A 572 -11.29 -15.89 -4.56
C PHE A 572 -9.92 -16.61 -4.46
N HIS A 573 -8.92 -16.14 -5.21
CA HIS A 573 -7.57 -16.72 -5.30
C HIS A 573 -6.55 -15.95 -4.48
N HIS A 574 -5.40 -16.57 -4.25
CA HIS A 574 -4.22 -15.92 -3.70
C HIS A 574 -3.29 -15.50 -4.83
N VAL A 575 -2.60 -14.38 -4.65
CA VAL A 575 -1.74 -13.78 -5.69
C VAL A 575 -0.41 -13.34 -5.12
N THR A 576 0.61 -13.33 -5.97
CA THR A 576 1.86 -12.61 -5.71
C THR A 576 1.67 -11.11 -5.99
N LEU A 577 2.63 -10.30 -5.52
CA LEU A 577 2.84 -8.96 -6.06
C LEU A 577 3.64 -9.05 -7.38
N ASN A 578 4.05 -7.90 -7.92
CA ASN A 578 5.03 -7.85 -9.01
C ASN A 578 6.29 -8.64 -8.60
N THR A 579 6.67 -9.61 -9.42
CA THR A 579 7.80 -10.51 -9.16
C THR A 579 8.74 -10.46 -10.36
N SER A 580 10.04 -10.22 -10.15
CA SER A 580 11.02 -10.29 -11.24
C SER A 580 11.43 -11.73 -11.55
N LEU A 581 11.56 -12.04 -12.84
CA LEU A 581 12.04 -13.31 -13.36
C LEU A 581 13.13 -13.05 -14.42
N ALA A 582 14.22 -13.80 -14.39
CA ALA A 582 15.26 -13.72 -15.41
C ALA A 582 15.97 -15.07 -15.56
N LEU A 583 16.53 -15.33 -16.74
CA LEU A 583 17.37 -16.50 -17.01
C LEU A 583 18.79 -16.23 -16.50
N ASP A 584 19.32 -17.16 -15.69
CA ASP A 584 20.68 -17.14 -15.17
C ASP A 584 21.12 -15.81 -14.52
N ASP A 585 20.20 -15.15 -13.80
CA ASP A 585 20.44 -13.88 -13.12
C ASP A 585 19.93 -13.94 -11.67
N GLU A 586 20.86 -14.10 -10.73
CA GLU A 586 20.62 -14.16 -9.30
C GLU A 586 20.09 -12.84 -8.70
N THR A 587 20.12 -11.73 -9.45
CA THR A 587 19.54 -10.46 -9.01
C THR A 587 18.01 -10.43 -9.16
N ALA A 588 17.44 -11.31 -9.98
CA ALA A 588 16.00 -11.47 -10.08
C ALA A 588 15.43 -12.25 -8.89
N GLN A 589 14.16 -11.99 -8.54
CA GLN A 589 13.48 -12.72 -7.47
C GLN A 589 13.30 -14.19 -7.83
N ILE A 590 13.06 -14.51 -9.10
CA ILE A 590 13.07 -15.85 -9.65
C ILE A 590 14.22 -15.94 -10.65
N ASN A 591 15.31 -16.55 -10.22
CA ASN A 591 16.39 -16.95 -11.11
C ASN A 591 16.02 -18.30 -11.76
N VAL A 592 15.84 -18.31 -13.07
CA VAL A 592 15.63 -19.53 -13.85
C VAL A 592 17.01 -20.06 -14.22
N VAL A 593 17.46 -21.12 -13.57
CA VAL A 593 18.84 -21.62 -13.74
C VAL A 593 18.96 -22.63 -14.87
N GLY A 594 20.00 -22.51 -15.69
CA GLY A 594 20.35 -23.50 -16.71
C GLY A 594 20.70 -24.86 -16.08
N ARG A 595 20.19 -25.97 -16.65
CA ARG A 595 20.37 -27.34 -16.15
C ARG A 595 20.66 -28.39 -17.20
#